data_AF-A0A392RNK1-F1
#
_entry.id   AF-A0A392RNK1-F1
#
_cell.length_a   1.000
_cell.length_b   1.000
_cell.length_c   1.000
_cell.angle_alpha   90.00
_cell.angle_beta   90.00
_cell.angle_gamma   90.00
#
_symmetry.space_group_name_H-M   'P 1'
#
loop_
_entity.id
_entity.type
_entity.pdbx_description
1 polymer ?
#
loop_
_entity_poly.entity_id
_entity_poly.type
_entity_poly.pdbx_seq_one_letter_code
_entity_poly.pdbx_strand_id
1 'polypeptide(L)'
;MEFHPALAVSNIKNHIPIVLEMEKDQYGTWAELFRIHVRSHRVLHHIVPVKNKTSPADTFSAEYEQWTTLDNTFLQWIYSTISTDLLTIILEPDSIGMEAWNRLADIFQDNQNARAVSLEQEFSNT
;
A
#
# COMPACT_ATOMS: atom_id res chain seq x y z
N MET A 1 14.98 12.73 20.12
CA MET A 1 14.23 12.15 18.98
C MET A 1 12.81 11.87 19.50
N GLU A 2 11.79 12.49 18.91
CA GLU A 2 10.39 12.29 19.34
C GLU A 2 9.90 10.92 18.84
N PHE A 3 9.16 10.20 19.66
CA PHE A 3 8.63 8.89 19.29
C PHE A 3 7.57 9.03 18.19
N HIS A 4 7.73 8.31 17.08
CA HIS A 4 6.81 8.39 15.95
C HIS A 4 5.61 7.44 16.13
N PRO A 5 4.35 7.90 15.98
CA PRO A 5 3.16 7.10 16.27
C PRO A 5 3.05 5.81 15.46
N ALA A 6 3.58 5.78 14.23
CA ALA A 6 3.64 4.57 13.41
C ALA A 6 4.35 3.39 14.12
N LEU A 7 5.33 3.69 14.97
CA LEU A 7 6.12 2.67 15.67
C LEU A 7 5.39 2.07 16.88
N ALA A 8 4.21 2.60 17.25
CA ALA A 8 3.35 2.01 18.28
C ALA A 8 2.40 0.93 17.73
N VAL A 9 2.28 0.79 16.40
CA VAL A 9 1.36 -0.17 15.78
C VAL A 9 1.99 -1.55 15.78
N SER A 10 1.65 -2.37 16.77
CA SER A 10 2.12 -3.76 16.86
C SER A 10 1.41 -4.71 15.90
N ASN A 11 0.14 -4.44 15.58
CA ASN A 11 -0.65 -5.24 14.64
C ASN A 11 -1.69 -4.38 13.90
N ILE A 12 -1.42 -4.09 12.63
CA ILE A 12 -2.32 -3.30 11.78
C ILE A 12 -3.70 -3.94 11.58
N LYS A 13 -3.82 -5.27 11.70
CA LYS A 13 -5.10 -5.97 11.49
C LYS A 13 -6.18 -5.56 12.50
N ASN A 14 -5.80 -4.98 13.64
CA ASN A 14 -6.74 -4.39 14.59
C ASN A 14 -7.41 -3.10 14.07
N HIS A 15 -6.78 -2.42 13.10
CA HIS A 15 -7.27 -1.19 12.48
C HIS A 15 -7.89 -1.45 11.10
N ILE A 16 -7.38 -2.46 10.39
CA ILE A 16 -7.84 -2.85 9.06
C ILE A 16 -8.20 -4.35 9.12
N PRO A 17 -9.44 -4.70 9.46
CA PRO A 17 -9.86 -6.09 9.65
C PRO A 17 -10.19 -6.81 8.33
N ILE A 18 -9.77 -6.25 7.19
CA ILE A 18 -10.01 -6.80 5.85
C ILE A 18 -8.66 -7.24 5.27
N VAL A 19 -8.64 -8.42 4.68
CA VAL A 19 -7.52 -8.91 3.89
C VAL A 19 -7.85 -8.68 2.42
N LEU A 20 -7.00 -7.92 1.72
CA LEU A 20 -7.15 -7.70 0.28
C LEU A 20 -6.80 -8.98 -0.49
N GLU A 21 -7.65 -9.37 -1.42
CA GLU A 21 -7.45 -10.55 -2.28
C GLU A 21 -8.08 -10.36 -3.65
N MET A 22 -7.60 -11.11 -4.65
CA MET A 22 -7.95 -10.92 -6.07
C MET A 22 -9.42 -11.18 -6.40
N GLU A 23 -10.03 -12.11 -5.67
CA GLU A 23 -11.36 -12.66 -5.96
C GLU A 23 -12.48 -11.75 -5.44
N LYS A 24 -12.19 -10.93 -4.43
CA LYS A 24 -13.17 -10.04 -3.80
C LYS A 24 -13.03 -8.61 -4.30
N ASP A 25 -14.17 -7.98 -4.58
CA ASP A 25 -14.23 -6.55 -4.93
C ASP A 25 -14.13 -5.68 -3.66
N GLN A 26 -12.96 -5.70 -3.02
CA GLN A 26 -12.70 -5.03 -1.74
C GLN A 26 -11.58 -3.99 -1.82
N TYR A 27 -10.96 -3.81 -2.99
CA TYR A 27 -9.85 -2.87 -3.17
C TYR A 27 -10.21 -1.45 -2.73
N GLY A 28 -11.37 -0.92 -3.15
CA GLY A 28 -11.79 0.43 -2.77
C GLY A 28 -11.92 0.61 -1.24
N THR A 29 -12.56 -0.35 -0.56
CA THR A 29 -12.72 -0.33 0.90
C THR A 29 -11.39 -0.49 1.62
N TRP A 30 -10.56 -1.44 1.20
CA TRP A 30 -9.23 -1.66 1.78
C TRP A 30 -8.35 -0.42 1.61
N ALA A 31 -8.32 0.17 0.41
CA ALA A 31 -7.50 1.32 0.11
C ALA A 31 -7.91 2.54 0.95
N GLU A 32 -9.20 2.79 1.17
CA GLU A 32 -9.65 3.90 2.00
C GLU A 32 -9.32 3.70 3.48
N LEU A 33 -9.54 2.49 4.03
CA LEU A 33 -9.13 2.16 5.40
C LEU A 33 -7.61 2.33 5.59
N PHE A 34 -6.82 1.89 4.61
CA PHE A 34 -5.37 2.03 4.63
C PHE A 34 -4.94 3.50 4.61
N ARG A 35 -5.54 4.32 3.73
CA ARG A 35 -5.29 5.78 3.68
C ARG A 35 -5.66 6.48 4.99
N ILE A 36 -6.72 6.06 5.68
CA ILE A 36 -7.07 6.60 7.00
C ILE A 36 -6.00 6.22 8.03
N HIS A 37 -5.57 4.95 8.05
CA HIS A 37 -4.56 4.45 8.99
C HIS A 37 -3.22 5.20 8.86
N VAL A 38 -2.70 5.33 7.65
CA VAL A 38 -1.42 6.01 7.40
C VAL A 38 -1.48 7.52 7.67
N ARG A 39 -2.65 8.15 7.48
CA ARG A 39 -2.90 9.55 7.87
C ARG A 39 -2.83 9.72 9.38
N SER A 40 -3.52 8.87 10.15
CA SER A 40 -3.53 8.96 11.62
C SER A 40 -2.15 8.70 12.23
N HIS A 41 -1.30 7.91 11.55
CA HIS A 41 0.05 7.60 11.99
C HIS A 41 1.14 8.47 11.35
N ARG A 42 0.78 9.55 10.64
CA ARG A 42 1.69 10.54 10.03
C ARG A 42 2.62 9.98 8.93
N VAL A 43 2.26 8.86 8.29
CA VAL A 43 3.06 8.18 7.26
C VAL A 43 2.64 8.55 5.82
N LEU A 44 1.56 9.31 5.64
CA LEU A 44 0.99 9.61 4.30
C LEU A 44 2.00 10.14 3.26
N HIS A 45 3.05 10.85 3.69
CA HIS A 45 4.07 11.41 2.82
C HIS A 45 4.93 10.34 2.10
N HIS A 46 4.86 9.07 2.51
CA HIS A 46 5.43 7.93 1.79
C HIS A 46 4.55 7.43 0.63
N ILE A 47 3.27 7.81 0.58
CA ILE A 47 2.30 7.35 -0.44
C ILE A 47 2.11 8.38 -1.53
N VAL A 48 2.06 9.65 -1.13
CA VAL A 48 1.83 10.77 -2.04
C VAL A 48 3.17 11.48 -2.22
N PRO A 49 3.73 11.53 -3.43
CA PRO A 49 4.87 12.38 -3.72
C PRO A 49 4.43 13.83 -3.51
N VAL A 50 4.68 14.37 -2.32
CA VAL A 50 4.46 15.79 -2.06
C VAL A 50 5.65 16.52 -2.66
N LYS A 51 5.41 17.53 -3.51
CA LYS A 51 6.46 18.44 -3.99
C LYS A 51 7.23 18.94 -2.76
N ASN A 52 8.51 18.58 -2.64
CA ASN A 52 9.45 18.90 -1.55
C ASN A 52 9.48 17.98 -0.31
N LYS A 53 8.86 16.79 -0.33
CA LYS A 53 9.07 15.76 0.72
C LYS A 53 9.44 14.40 0.12
N THR A 54 10.60 14.35 -0.54
CA THR A 54 11.24 13.12 -0.98
C THR A 54 12.15 12.56 0.11
N SER A 55 12.68 11.34 -0.10
CA SER A 55 13.73 10.78 0.77
C SER A 55 14.85 11.81 1.00
N PRO A 56 15.39 11.93 2.23
CA PRO A 56 16.51 12.82 2.52
C PRO A 56 17.72 12.55 1.64
N ALA A 57 18.44 13.61 1.23
CA ALA A 57 19.58 13.49 0.32
C ALA A 57 20.83 12.87 0.96
N ASP A 58 21.02 13.10 2.27
CA ASP A 58 22.12 12.51 3.03
C ASP A 58 21.69 11.17 3.63
N THR A 59 22.18 10.09 3.03
CA THR A 59 21.85 8.71 3.42
C THR A 59 22.44 8.28 4.77
N PHE A 60 23.31 9.08 5.38
CA PHE A 60 23.89 8.81 6.70
C PHE A 60 23.26 9.66 7.81
N SER A 61 22.26 10.47 7.48
CA SER A 61 21.57 11.35 8.43
C SER A 61 20.55 10.57 9.28
N ALA A 62 20.32 11.04 10.50
CA ALA A 62 19.29 10.47 11.38
C ALA A 62 17.89 10.63 10.77
N GLU A 63 17.69 11.67 9.94
CA GLU A 63 16.49 11.92 9.16
C GLU A 63 16.26 10.83 8.11
N TYR A 64 17.32 10.39 7.42
CA TYR A 64 17.24 9.29 6.46
C TYR A 64 16.92 7.97 7.15
N GLU A 65 17.59 7.66 8.26
CA GLU A 65 17.29 6.45 9.05
C GLU A 65 15.83 6.43 9.52
N GLN A 66 15.33 7.56 10.00
CA GLN A 66 13.92 7.68 10.38
C GLN A 66 12.99 7.50 9.18
N TRP A 67 13.29 8.13 8.04
CA TRP A 67 12.51 7.99 6.82
C TRP A 67 12.45 6.53 6.36
N THR A 68 13.59 5.83 6.29
CA THR A 68 13.64 4.41 5.92
C THR A 68 12.86 3.53 6.90
N THR A 69 12.92 3.84 8.20
CA THR A 69 12.15 3.09 9.21
C THR A 69 10.64 3.24 8.97
N LEU A 70 10.18 4.46 8.66
CA LEU A 70 8.76 4.72 8.37
C LEU A 70 8.30 4.10 7.06
N ASP A 71 9.16 4.09 6.04
CA ASP A 71 8.88 3.44 4.76
C ASP A 71 8.72 1.92 4.93
N ASN A 72 9.65 1.29 5.65
CA ASN A 72 9.58 -0.14 5.95
C ASN A 72 8.36 -0.50 6.82
N THR A 73 7.97 0.38 7.74
CA THR A 73 6.75 0.20 8.54
C THR A 73 5.51 0.22 7.64
N PHE A 74 5.45 1.16 6.71
CA PHE A 74 4.37 1.26 5.71
C PHE A 74 4.32 0.03 4.81
N LEU A 75 5.47 -0.44 4.32
CA LEU A 75 5.56 -1.65 3.50
C LEU A 75 5.10 -2.89 4.27
N GLN A 76 5.54 -3.05 5.52
CA GLN A 76 5.13 -4.16 6.40
C GLN A 76 3.61 -4.17 6.62
N TRP A 77 3.00 -2.99 6.77
CA TRP A 77 1.55 -2.85 6.89
C TRP A 77 0.80 -3.31 5.63
N ILE A 78 1.32 -3.01 4.44
CA ILE A 78 0.76 -3.49 3.18
C ILE A 78 0.79 -5.02 3.20
N TYR A 79 1.97 -5.61 3.39
CA TYR A 79 2.15 -7.07 3.39
C TYR A 79 1.31 -7.79 4.46
N SER A 80 1.04 -7.13 5.58
CA SER A 80 0.21 -7.70 6.65
C SER A 80 -1.29 -7.68 6.35
N THR A 81 -1.75 -6.90 5.37
CA THR A 81 -3.19 -6.70 5.09
C THR A 81 -3.61 -7.22 3.71
N ILE A 82 -2.74 -7.92 3.01
CA ILE A 82 -3.03 -8.61 1.75
C ILE A 82 -2.95 -10.13 1.93
N SER A 83 -3.61 -10.86 1.03
CA SER A 83 -3.52 -12.31 0.92
C SER A 83 -2.10 -12.75 0.54
N THR A 84 -1.76 -14.00 0.86
CA THR A 84 -0.46 -14.59 0.50
C THR A 84 -0.24 -14.56 -1.02
N ASP A 85 -1.28 -14.79 -1.81
CA ASP A 85 -1.17 -14.79 -3.28
C ASP A 85 -0.78 -13.40 -3.80
N LEU A 86 -1.44 -12.34 -3.33
CA LEU A 86 -1.05 -10.97 -3.66
C LEU A 86 0.37 -10.64 -3.17
N LEU A 87 0.74 -11.09 -1.96
CA LEU A 87 2.08 -10.90 -1.44
C LEU A 87 3.11 -11.52 -2.39
N THR A 88 2.91 -12.75 -2.85
CA THR A 88 3.85 -13.39 -3.80
C THR A 88 3.94 -12.69 -5.15
N ILE A 89 2.91 -11.94 -5.56
CA ILE A 89 2.91 -11.18 -6.82
C ILE A 89 3.71 -9.88 -6.68
N ILE A 90 3.56 -9.16 -5.56
CA ILE A 90 4.12 -7.81 -5.41
C ILE A 90 5.43 -7.74 -4.61
N LEU A 91 5.84 -8.85 -3.97
CA LEU A 91 7.03 -8.91 -3.13
C LEU A 91 8.29 -8.80 -4.00
N GLU A 92 9.07 -7.74 -3.77
CA GLU A 92 10.35 -7.50 -4.45
C GLU A 92 11.44 -7.17 -3.43
N PRO A 93 12.68 -7.64 -3.63
CA PRO A 93 13.82 -7.26 -2.80
C PRO A 93 14.02 -5.74 -2.81
N ASP A 94 14.30 -5.18 -1.64
CA ASP A 94 14.61 -3.75 -1.45
C ASP A 94 13.52 -2.78 -1.97
N SER A 95 12.28 -3.25 -2.12
CA SER A 95 11.16 -2.40 -2.53
C SER A 95 10.78 -1.41 -1.43
N ILE A 96 10.19 -0.28 -1.84
CA ILE A 96 9.65 0.74 -0.94
C ILE A 96 8.13 0.68 -0.91
N GLY A 97 7.54 1.21 0.16
CA GLY A 97 6.09 1.12 0.34
C GLY A 97 5.27 1.77 -0.79
N MET A 98 5.77 2.85 -1.40
CA MET A 98 5.10 3.50 -2.54
C MET A 98 4.99 2.58 -3.76
N GLU A 99 6.03 1.79 -4.05
CA GLU A 99 6.02 0.86 -5.17
C GLU A 99 5.02 -0.27 -4.93
N ALA A 100 5.03 -0.88 -3.74
CA ALA A 100 4.06 -1.92 -3.38
C ALA A 100 2.62 -1.40 -3.44
N TRP A 101 2.38 -0.16 -2.99
CA TRP A 101 1.09 0.51 -3.09
C TRP A 101 0.62 0.68 -4.55
N ASN A 102 1.52 1.12 -5.43
CA ASN A 102 1.21 1.32 -6.85
C ASN A 102 0.98 -0.01 -7.58
N ARG A 103 1.81 -1.03 -7.34
CA ARG A 103 1.62 -2.38 -7.92
C ARG A 103 0.23 -2.92 -7.59
N LEU A 104 -0.23 -2.75 -6.35
CA LEU A 104 -1.60 -3.14 -5.97
C LEU A 104 -2.65 -2.33 -6.74
N ALA A 105 -2.50 -1.00 -6.86
CA ALA A 105 -3.44 -0.18 -7.62
C ALA A 105 -3.55 -0.63 -9.08
N ASP A 106 -2.42 -0.91 -9.72
CA ASP A 106 -2.36 -1.35 -11.12
C ASP A 106 -3.05 -2.71 -11.31
N ILE A 107 -2.78 -3.69 -10.44
CA ILE A 107 -3.41 -5.02 -10.48
C ILE A 107 -4.94 -4.93 -10.46
N PHE A 108 -5.49 -4.11 -9.57
CA PHE A 108 -6.94 -3.99 -9.43
C PHE A 108 -7.59 -3.14 -10.53
N GLN A 109 -6.87 -2.14 -11.07
CA GLN A 109 -7.33 -1.39 -12.24
C GLN A 109 -7.39 -2.26 -13.50
N ASP A 110 -6.36 -3.09 -13.72
CA ASP A 110 -6.30 -4.00 -14.87
C ASP A 110 -7.36 -5.09 -14.78
N ASN A 111 -7.62 -5.63 -13.57
CA ASN A 111 -8.68 -6.61 -13.35
C ASN A 111 -10.07 -6.02 -13.65
N GLN A 112 -10.33 -4.77 -13.25
CA GLN A 112 -11.58 -4.09 -13.60
C GLN A 112 -11.73 -3.92 -15.12
N ASN A 113 -10.66 -3.52 -15.82
CA ASN A 113 -10.68 -3.36 -17.27
C ASN A 113 -10.93 -4.70 -17.98
N ALA A 114 -10.27 -5.78 -17.56
CA ALA A 114 -10.45 -7.11 -18.14
C ALA A 114 -11.88 -7.64 -17.95
N ARG A 115 -12.47 -7.42 -16.76
CA ARG A 115 -13.87 -7.76 -16.48
C ARG A 115 -14.84 -6.98 -17.37
N ALA A 116 -14.60 -5.68 -17.56
CA ALA A 116 -15.43 -4.85 -18.43
C ALA A 116 -15.41 -5.35 -19.90
N VAL A 117 -14.23 -5.64 -20.45
CA VAL A 117 -14.07 -6.16 -21.82
C VAL A 117 -14.76 -7.52 -21.98
N SER A 118 -14.63 -8.43 -21.01
CA SER A 118 -15.30 -9.73 -21.05
C SER A 118 -16.83 -9.60 -21.09
N LEU A 119 -17.38 -8.68 -20.29
CA LEU A 119 -18.82 -8.41 -20.26
C LEU A 119 -19.30 -7.80 -21.59
N GLU A 120 -18.56 -6.85 -22.17
CA GLU A 120 -18.89 -6.28 -23.49
C GLU A 120 -18.91 -7.34 -24.60
N GLN A 121 -17.98 -8.30 -24.57
CA GLN A 121 -17.95 -9.41 -25.51
C GLN A 121 -19.15 -10.35 -25.33
N GLU A 122 -19.57 -10.64 -24.10
CA GLU A 122 -20.77 -11.43 -23.83
C GLU A 122 -22.04 -10.74 -24.35
N PHE A 123 -22.19 -9.43 -24.10
CA PHE A 123 -23.34 -8.64 -24.59
C PHE A 123 -23.33 -8.43 -26.11
N SER A 124 -22.17 -8.34 -26.75
CA SER A 124 -22.05 -8.11 -28.20
C SER A 124 -22.18 -9.39 -29.02
N ASN A 125 -21.98 -10.56 -28.40
CA ASN A 125 -22.11 -11.88 -29.04
C ASN A 125 -23.49 -12.52 -28.83
N THR A 126 -24.50 -11.74 -28.44
CA THR A 126 -25.92 -12.14 -28.38
C THR A 126 -26.74 -11.44 -29.46
#